data_AF-E4LLP4-F1
#
_entry.id   AF-E4LLP4-F1
#
_cell.length_a   1.000
_cell.length_b   1.000
_cell.length_c   1.000
_cell.angle_alpha   90.00
_cell.angle_beta   90.00
_cell.angle_gamma   90.00
#
_symmetry.space_group_name_H-M   'P 1'
#
loop_
_entity.id
_entity.type
_entity.pdbx_description
1 polymer ?
#
loop_
_entity_poly.entity_id
_entity_poly.type
_entity_poly.pdbx_seq_one_letter_code
_entity_poly.pdbx_strand_id
1 'polypeptide(L)' 'MDDPQAPPTGTMGEVMGVDDAGQLLVRWETGSSLRLIPSVDSFRIAEKGGRS' A
#
# COMPACT_ATOMS: atom_id res chain seq x y z
N MET A 1 12.60 -6.27 -1.43
CA MET A 1 12.23 -5.65 -0.14
C MET A 1 12.13 -6.80 0.83
N ASP A 2 13.13 -6.96 1.70
CA ASP A 2 13.20 -8.06 2.66
C ASP A 2 12.55 -7.64 4.00
N ASP A 3 11.41 -6.95 3.94
CA ASP A 3 10.64 -6.58 5.13
C ASP A 3 9.63 -7.71 5.44
N PRO A 4 9.76 -8.41 6.58
CA PRO A 4 8.84 -9.48 6.97
C PRO A 4 7.41 -9.02 7.19
N GLN A 5 7.16 -7.73 7.38
CA GLN A 5 5.83 -7.16 7.59
C GLN A 5 5.21 -6.63 6.29
N ALA A 6 5.98 -6.60 5.20
CA ALA A 6 5.45 -6.17 3.91
C ALA A 6 4.34 -7.11 3.43
N PRO A 7 3.22 -6.56 2.92
CA PRO A 7 2.25 -7.38 2.21
C PRO A 7 2.89 -8.12 1.03
N PRO A 8 2.38 -9.30 0.64
CA PRO A 8 2.84 -9.97 -0.57
C PRO A 8 2.77 -9.06 -1.80
N THR A 9 3.74 -9.18 -2.70
CA THR A 9 3.76 -8.40 -3.95
C THR A 9 2.44 -8.56 -4.71
N GLY A 10 1.87 -7.43 -5.15
CA GLY A 10 0.59 -7.41 -5.86
C GLY A 10 -0.64 -7.32 -4.97
N THR A 11 -0.48 -7.32 -3.63
CA THR A 11 -1.56 -7.00 -2.70
C THR A 11 -2.12 -5.62 -3.03
N MET A 12 -3.45 -5.55 -3.18
CA MET A 12 -4.13 -4.28 -3.40
C MET A 12 -4.58 -3.67 -2.08
N GLY A 13 -4.65 -2.35 -2.07
CA GLY A 13 -5.13 -1.60 -0.93
C GLY A 13 -5.77 -0.30 -1.39
N GLU A 14 -6.70 0.18 -0.57
CA GLU A 14 -7.36 1.47 -0.79
C GLU A 14 -6.71 2.53 0.10
N VAL A 15 -6.31 3.65 -0.50
CA VAL A 15 -5.78 4.79 0.23
C VAL A 15 -6.93 5.47 0.97
N MET A 16 -6.84 5.51 2.29
CA MET A 16 -7.83 6.11 3.18
C MET A 16 -7.49 7.58 3.50
N GLY A 17 -6.21 7.96 3.39
CA GLY A 17 -5.75 9.32 3.68
C GLY A 17 -4.23 9.40 3.79
N VAL A 18 -3.77 10.57 4.24
CA VAL A 18 -2.35 10.87 4.51
C VAL A 18 -2.24 11.30 5.97
N ASP A 19 -1.25 10.78 6.70
CA ASP A 19 -0.99 11.23 8.07
C ASP A 19 -0.08 12.48 8.14
N ASP A 20 0.17 12.97 9.35
CA ASP A 20 0.96 14.18 9.62
C ASP A 20 2.45 14.02 9.27
N ALA A 21 2.93 12.78 9.14
CA ALA A 21 4.26 12.45 8.66
C ALA A 21 4.33 12.33 7.12
N GLY A 22 3.21 12.51 6.42
CA GLY A 22 3.14 12.39 4.96
C GLY A 22 3.08 10.96 4.45
N GLN A 23 2.74 9.98 5.31
CA GLN A 23 2.62 8.58 4.93
C GLN A 23 1.18 8.26 4.51
N LEU A 24 1.02 7.32 3.58
CA LEU A 24 -0.30 6.92 3.10
C LEU A 24 -0.90 5.88 4.05
N LEU A 25 -2.10 6.17 4.54
CA LEU A 25 -2.92 5.23 5.28
C LEU A 25 -3.62 4.32 4.28
N VAL A 26 -3.29 3.03 4.29
CA VAL A 26 -3.83 2.06 3.32
C VAL A 26 -4.62 0.99 4.05
N ARG A 27 -5.84 0.73 3.58
CA ARG A 27 -6.60 -0.46 3.95
C ARG A 27 -6.27 -1.57 2.96
N TRP A 28 -5.40 -2.49 3.38
CA TRP A 28 -4.99 -3.61 2.55
C TRP A 28 -6.04 -4.73 2.53
N GLU A 29 -6.16 -5.45 1.42
CA GLU A 29 -7.04 -6.62 1.30
C GLU A 29 -6.69 -7.75 2.27
N THR A 30 -5.42 -7.81 2.70
CA THR A 30 -4.95 -8.73 3.75
C THR A 30 -5.48 -8.39 5.14
N GLY A 31 -6.16 -7.25 5.31
CA GLY A 31 -6.55 -6.72 6.61
C GLY A 31 -5.43 -6.00 7.36
N SER A 32 -4.22 -5.92 6.77
CA SER A 32 -3.12 -5.11 7.32
C SER A 32 -3.48 -3.62 7.33
N SER A 33 -2.93 -2.91 8.31
CA SER A 33 -2.99 -1.45 8.42
C SER A 33 -1.60 -0.80 8.27
N LEU A 34 -0.65 -1.51 7.64
CA LEU A 34 0.69 -0.99 7.40
C LEU A 34 0.60 0.27 6.52
N ARG A 35 1.36 1.30 6.88
CA ARG A 35 1.45 2.55 6.11
C ARG A 35 2.33 2.33 4.89
N LEU A 36 2.04 3.06 3.82
CA LEU A 36 2.88 3.13 2.64
C LEU A 36 3.66 4.45 2.66
N ILE A 37 4.98 4.35 2.56
CA ILE A 37 5.93 5.44 2.67
C ILE A 37 6.46 5.76 1.27
N PRO A 38 6.08 6.89 0.64
CA PRO A 38 6.35 7.14 -0.78
C PRO A 38 7.83 7.12 -1.20
N SER A 39 8.74 7.46 -0.28
CA SER A 39 10.19 7.49 -0.55
C SER A 39 10.92 6.19 -0.25
N VAL A 40 10.24 5.19 0.32
CA VAL A 40 10.82 3.91 0.75
C VAL A 40 10.19 2.75 0.00
N ASP A 41 8.86 2.75 -0.10
CA ASP A 41 8.10 1.66 -0.67
C ASP A 41 7.94 1.80 -2.19
N SER A 42 7.91 0.66 -2.88
CA SER A 42 7.59 0.58 -4.30
C SER A 42 6.12 0.26 -4.49
N PHE A 43 5.39 1.14 -5.17
CA PHE A 43 3.96 0.96 -5.44
C PHE A 43 3.57 1.53 -6.79
N ARG A 44 2.37 1.16 -7.25
CA ARG A 44 1.75 1.70 -8.46
C ARG A 44 0.26 1.91 -8.23
N ILE A 45 -0.31 2.91 -8.88
CA ILE A 45 -1.77 3.09 -8.91
C ILE A 45 -2.36 1.99 -9.78
N ALA A 46 -3.29 1.22 -9.21
CA ALA A 46 -4.03 0.21 -9.96
C ALA A 46 -5.32 0.85 -10.51
N GLU A 47 -5.55 0.71 -11.82
CA GLU A 47 -6.82 1.13 -12.40
C GLU A 47 -7.94 0.18 -11.96
N LYS A 48 -9.09 0.74 -11.59
CA LYS A 48 -10.27 -0.05 -11.21
C LYS A 48 -10.82 -0.76 -12.45
N GLY A 49 -10.41 -2.01 -12.64
CA GLY A 49 -10.83 -2.86 -13.77
C GLY A 49 -9.69 -3.39 -14.65
N GLY A 50 -8.44 -2.97 -14.42
CA GLY A 50 -7.28 -3.49 -15.12
C GLY A 50 -6.83 -4.84 -14.56
N ARG A 51 -7.63 -5.90 -14.78
CA ARG A 51 -7.10 -7.27 -14.76
C ARG A 51 -6.26 -7.44 -16.03
N SER A 52 -4.94 -7.43 -15.89
CA SER A 52 -4.05 -8.11 -16.82
C SER A 52 -3.88 -9.55 -16.37
#